data_AF-A0ABD0QM97-F1
#
_entry.id   AF-A0ABD0QM97-F1
#
_cell.length_a   1.000
_cell.length_b   1.000
_cell.length_c   1.000
_cell.angle_alpha   90.00
_cell.angle_beta   90.00
_cell.angle_gamma   90.00
#
_symmetry.space_group_name_H-M   'P 1'
#
loop_
_entity.id
_entity.type
_entity.pdbx_description
1 polymer ?
#
loop_
_entity_poly.entity_id
_entity_poly.type
_entity_poly.pdbx_seq_one_letter_code
_entity_poly.pdbx_strand_id
1 'polypeptide(L)'
;SNYWVFDAEHKIKGPDHLQTIGLRVTHIQAALRLKEHHSHHTYFFKSGHYWRLDSRENRVDTGYPLRIWQDWSGIPDEIDAAFQDAQ
;
A
#
# COMPACT_ATOMS: atom_id res chain seq x y z
N SER A 1 -3.35 -9.59 -10.30
CA SER A 1 -2.24 -8.72 -9.90
C SER A 1 -1.41 -9.41 -8.86
N ASN A 2 -0.09 -9.31 -9.00
CA ASN A 2 0.89 -10.02 -8.20
C ASN A 2 1.91 -9.02 -7.64
N TYR A 3 2.68 -9.44 -6.64
CA TYR A 3 3.81 -8.69 -6.10
C TYR A 3 5.05 -9.57 -5.98
N TRP A 4 6.20 -8.92 -5.88
CA TRP A 4 7.49 -9.55 -5.64
C TRP A 4 8.14 -8.88 -4.43
N VAL A 5 9.01 -9.62 -3.74
CA VAL A 5 9.82 -9.10 -2.63
C VAL A 5 11.28 -9.29 -2.97
N PHE A 6 12.07 -8.24 -2.80
CA PHE A 6 13.50 -8.22 -3.07
C PHE A 6 14.26 -7.70 -1.85
N ASP A 7 15.47 -8.21 -1.66
CA ASP A 7 16.51 -7.62 -0.84
C ASP A 7 17.64 -7.15 -1.77
N ALA A 8 17.76 -5.84 -1.93
CA ALA A 8 18.51 -5.22 -3.03
C ALA A 8 18.15 -5.86 -4.39
N GLU A 9 19.09 -6.53 -5.04
CA GLU A 9 18.89 -7.20 -6.33
C GLU A 9 18.44 -8.66 -6.19
N HIS A 10 18.46 -9.21 -4.98
CA HIS A 10 18.12 -10.60 -4.71
C HIS A 10 16.61 -10.77 -4.54
N LYS A 11 15.97 -11.60 -5.38
CA LYS A 11 14.54 -11.93 -5.23
C LYS A 11 14.33 -12.87 -4.05
N ILE A 12 13.65 -12.37 -3.02
CA ILE A 12 13.27 -13.14 -1.83
C ILE A 12 11.98 -13.94 -2.08
N LYS A 13 10.98 -13.34 -2.75
CA LYS A 13 9.65 -13.95 -2.92
C LYS A 13 8.94 -13.53 -4.21
N GLY A 14 8.09 -14.41 -4.72
CA GLY A 14 7.09 -14.11 -5.75
C GLY A 14 7.38 -14.62 -7.19
N PRO A 15 6.45 -14.38 -8.13
CA PRO A 15 5.24 -13.56 -7.95
C PRO A 15 4.20 -14.23 -7.04
N ASP A 16 3.73 -13.49 -6.03
CA ASP A 16 2.62 -13.91 -5.17
C ASP A 16 1.37 -13.08 -5.45
N HIS A 17 0.20 -13.67 -5.20
CA HIS A 17 -1.06 -12.97 -5.35
C HIS A 17 -1.28 -11.92 -4.25
N LEU A 18 -1.75 -10.73 -4.60
CA LEU A 18 -2.11 -9.70 -3.62
C LEU A 18 -3.14 -10.19 -2.56
N GLN A 19 -3.91 -11.24 -2.88
CA GLN A 19 -4.84 -11.87 -1.95
C GLN A 19 -4.14 -12.52 -0.74
N THR A 20 -2.86 -12.93 -0.85
CA THR A 20 -2.12 -13.55 0.26
C THR A 20 -1.85 -12.57 1.40
N ILE A 21 -1.86 -11.27 1.10
CA ILE A 21 -1.75 -10.17 2.08
C ILE A 21 -3.11 -9.54 2.38
N GLY A 22 -4.22 -10.18 1.99
CA GLY A 22 -5.58 -9.65 2.22
C GLY A 22 -6.04 -8.59 1.22
N LEU A 23 -5.22 -8.24 0.22
CA LEU A 23 -5.52 -7.20 -0.76
C LEU A 23 -6.26 -7.80 -1.97
N ARG A 24 -7.60 -7.78 -1.95
CA ARG A 24 -8.47 -8.33 -3.00
C ARG A 24 -8.78 -7.32 -4.12
N VAL A 25 -7.76 -6.62 -4.58
CA VAL A 25 -7.87 -5.64 -5.66
C VAL A 25 -6.74 -5.84 -6.66
N THR A 26 -6.98 -5.45 -7.92
CA THR A 26 -5.99 -5.52 -9.00
C THR A 26 -5.61 -4.13 -9.46
N HIS A 27 -4.48 -4.01 -10.17
CA HIS A 27 -3.99 -2.74 -10.75
C HIS A 27 -3.96 -1.61 -9.70
N ILE A 28 -3.13 -1.79 -8.67
CA ILE A 28 -2.81 -0.74 -7.70
C ILE A 28 -2.17 0.42 -8.47
N GLN A 29 -2.62 1.65 -8.19
CA GLN A 29 -2.14 2.84 -8.89
C GLN A 29 -0.92 3.44 -8.18
N ALA A 30 -0.96 3.53 -6.85
CA ALA A 30 0.17 4.00 -6.06
C ALA A 30 0.32 3.19 -4.77
N ALA A 31 1.53 3.17 -4.23
CA ALA A 31 1.81 2.65 -2.90
C ALA A 31 2.72 3.64 -2.16
N LEU A 32 2.42 3.92 -0.89
CA LEU A 32 3.17 4.83 -0.04
C LEU A 32 3.60 4.11 1.23
N ARG A 33 4.90 4.10 1.51
CA ARG A 33 5.38 3.77 2.85
C ARG A 33 5.53 5.06 3.64
N LEU A 34 4.69 5.24 4.65
CA LEU A 34 4.68 6.44 5.47
C LEU A 34 5.29 6.14 6.84
N LYS A 35 6.27 6.96 7.24
CA LYS A 35 6.81 6.97 8.60
C LYS A 35 5.96 7.88 9.49
N GLU A 36 5.35 7.31 10.52
CA GLU A 36 4.56 8.01 11.53
C GLU A 36 5.19 7.79 12.91
N HIS A 37 5.77 8.84 13.50
CA HIS A 37 6.48 8.79 14.77
C HIS A 37 7.49 7.64 14.87
N HIS A 38 7.08 6.51 15.47
CA HIS A 38 7.89 5.32 15.74
C HIS A 38 7.45 4.08 14.94
N SER A 39 6.57 4.26 13.94
CA SER A 39 6.00 3.17 13.14
C SER A 39 6.03 3.48 11.65
N HIS A 40 5.93 2.42 10.85
CA HIS A 40 5.81 2.52 9.41
C HIS A 40 4.57 1.76 8.96
N HIS A 41 3.74 2.43 8.18
CA HIS A 41 2.58 1.84 7.54
C HIS A 41 2.76 1.88 6.02
N THR A 42 2.28 0.85 5.33
CA THR A 42 2.25 0.85 3.86
C THR A 42 0.81 1.02 3.41
N TYR A 43 0.57 2.02 2.59
CA TYR A 43 -0.73 2.35 2.04
C TYR A 43 -0.75 2.02 0.55
N PHE A 44 -1.83 1.40 0.08
CA PHE A 44 -2.09 1.16 -1.34
C PHE A 44 -3.27 2.03 -1.79
N PHE A 45 -3.20 2.60 -2.99
CA PHE A 45 -4.23 3.50 -3.52
C PHE A 45 -4.79 2.99 -4.84
N LYS A 46 -6.11 3.12 -5.01
CA LYS A 46 -6.81 2.86 -6.26
C LYS A 46 -8.18 3.56 -6.31
N SER A 47 -8.44 4.33 -7.36
CA SER A 47 -9.77 4.84 -7.74
C SER A 47 -10.56 5.42 -6.55
N GLY A 48 -9.96 6.39 -5.84
CA GLY A 48 -10.58 7.05 -4.69
C GLY A 48 -10.63 6.23 -3.41
N HIS A 49 -9.97 5.07 -3.38
CA HIS A 49 -9.89 4.19 -2.21
C HIS A 49 -8.44 3.93 -1.81
N TYR A 50 -8.26 3.61 -0.54
CA TYR A 50 -6.97 3.18 -0.03
C TYR A 50 -7.09 2.01 0.95
N TRP A 51 -5.99 1.26 1.09
CA TRP A 51 -5.81 0.16 2.03
C TRP A 51 -4.57 0.40 2.86
N ARG A 52 -4.60 0.06 4.15
CA ARG A 52 -3.42 0.04 5.01
C ARG A 52 -2.96 -1.40 5.25
N LEU A 53 -1.69 -1.66 5.02
CA LEU A 53 -0.99 -2.91 5.34
C LEU A 53 -0.31 -2.74 6.70
N ASP A 54 -0.65 -3.62 7.64
CA ASP A 54 0.11 -3.78 8.87
C ASP A 54 1.44 -4.46 8.54
N SER A 55 2.54 -3.78 8.82
CA SER A 55 3.89 -4.28 8.56
C SER A 55 4.30 -5.41 9.51
N ARG A 56 3.65 -5.56 10.67
CA ARG A 56 3.89 -6.63 11.64
C ARG A 56 3.21 -7.93 11.22
N GLU A 57 1.93 -7.84 10.85
CA GLU A 57 1.13 -9.00 10.42
C GLU A 57 1.29 -9.33 8.94
N ASN A 58 1.93 -8.44 8.17
CA ASN A 58 2.08 -8.50 6.72
C ASN A 58 0.73 -8.74 6.01
N ARG A 59 -0.31 -8.04 6.48
CA ARG A 59 -1.69 -8.21 6.02
C ARG A 59 -2.43 -6.88 6.06
N VAL A 60 -3.37 -6.71 5.13
CA VAL A 60 -4.26 -5.56 5.10
C VAL A 60 -5.18 -5.60 6.32
N ASP A 61 -5.27 -4.46 6.99
CA ASP A 61 -6.11 -4.28 8.17
C ASP A 61 -7.60 -4.54 7.86
N THR A 62 -8.33 -4.96 8.89
CA THR A 62 -9.79 -5.08 8.79
C THR A 62 -10.43 -3.70 8.64
N GLY A 63 -11.54 -3.62 7.89
CA GLY A 63 -12.27 -2.37 7.65
C GLY A 63 -11.84 -1.59 6.40
N TYR A 64 -10.79 -2.02 5.71
CA TYR A 64 -10.39 -1.44 4.42
C TYR A 64 -11.07 -2.13 3.22
N PRO A 65 -11.28 -1.44 2.08
CA PRO A 65 -10.81 -0.08 1.79
C PRO A 65 -11.60 1.03 2.47
N LEU A 66 -10.93 2.16 2.70
CA LEU A 66 -11.54 3.44 3.06
C LEU A 66 -11.45 4.41 1.89
N ARG A 67 -12.22 5.51 1.95
CA ARG A 67 -12.20 6.56 0.92
C ARG A 67 -11.02 7.49 1.16
N ILE A 68 -10.29 7.84 0.10
CA ILE A 68 -9.13 8.73 0.19
C ILE A 68 -9.50 10.05 0.87
N TRP A 69 -10.60 10.68 0.46
CA TRP A 69 -11.05 11.98 0.99
C TRP A 69 -11.39 11.99 2.49
N GLN A 70 -11.52 10.82 3.15
CA GLN A 70 -11.79 10.76 4.58
C GLN A 70 -10.56 11.15 5.41
N ASP A 71 -9.37 10.74 4.96
CA ASP A 71 -8.12 10.90 5.74
C ASP A 71 -7.02 11.66 4.98
N TRP A 72 -7.11 11.73 3.65
CA TRP A 72 -6.10 12.29 2.76
C TRP A 72 -6.64 13.52 2.03
N SER A 73 -6.57 14.66 2.71
CA SER A 73 -7.07 15.93 2.16
C SER A 73 -6.24 16.40 0.95
N GLY A 74 -6.93 16.87 -0.09
CA GLY A 74 -6.30 17.43 -1.29
C GLY A 74 -5.78 16.40 -2.30
N ILE A 75 -5.96 15.11 -2.02
CA ILE A 75 -5.52 14.03 -2.91
C ILE A 75 -6.65 13.64 -3.88
N PRO A 76 -6.41 13.62 -5.20
CA PRO A 76 -7.41 13.21 -6.20
C PRO A 76 -7.69 11.69 -6.14
N ASP A 77 -8.82 11.27 -6.74
CA ASP A 77 -9.20 9.86 -6.80
C ASP A 77 -8.23 9.01 -7.65
N GLU A 78 -7.60 9.63 -8.66
CA GLU A 78 -6.58 9.01 -9.50
C GLU A 78 -5.21 9.59 -9.19
N ILE A 79 -4.26 8.73 -8.86
CA ILE A 79 -2.89 9.07 -8.48
C ILE A 79 -1.95 8.14 -9.23
N ASP A 80 -0.88 8.68 -9.82
CA ASP A 80 0.08 7.87 -10.59
C ASP A 80 1.16 7.24 -9.71
N ALA A 81 1.59 7.95 -8.66
CA ALA A 81 2.63 7.51 -7.74
C ALA A 81 2.56 8.25 -6.41
N ALA A 82 3.12 7.66 -5.36
CA ALA A 82 3.28 8.30 -4.06
C ALA A 82 4.63 7.91 -3.46
N PHE A 83 5.34 8.86 -2.88
CA PHE A 83 6.57 8.61 -2.14
C PHE A 83 6.70 9.62 -1.00
N GLN A 84 7.37 9.21 0.08
CA GLN A 84 7.80 10.11 1.14
C GLN A 84 9.26 10.42 0.90
N ASP A 85 9.57 11.70 0.68
CA ASP A 85 10.96 12.14 0.63
C ASP A 85 11.57 12.09 2.03
N ALA A 86 12.82 11.65 2.12
CA ALA A 86 13.56 11.66 3.37
C ALA A 86 14.21 13.04 3.50
N GLN A 87 13.71 13.87 4.42
CA GLN A 87 14.50 15.01 4.90
C GLN A 87 15.65 14.54 5.78
#